data_AF-A0A2G5EG94-F1
#
_entry.id   AF-A0A2G5EG94-F1
#
_cell.length_a   1.000
_cell.length_b   1.000
_cell.length_c   1.000
_cell.angle_alpha   90.00
_cell.angle_beta   90.00
_cell.angle_gamma   90.00
#
_symmetry.space_group_name_H-M   'P 1'
#
loop_
_entity.id
_entity.type
_entity.pdbx_description
1 polymer ?
#
loop_
_entity_poly.entity_id
_entity_poly.type
_entity_poly.pdbx_seq_one_letter_code
_entity_poly.pdbx_strand_id
1 'polypeptide(L)' 'MGDGFDIIEEGCRTPRHNECQISTKLVCPPPPKKKKFVYGKKSDPPKMGYFQPPDLELVFSLTPSRETYS' A
#
# COMPACT_ATOMS: atom_id res chain seq x y z
N MET A 1 -26.73 -26.07 40.51
CA MET A 1 -26.59 -26.16 39.04
C MET A 1 -26.18 -24.79 38.55
N GLY A 2 -25.05 -24.67 37.84
CA GLY A 2 -24.58 -23.40 37.30
C GLY A 2 -24.63 -23.46 35.77
N ASP A 3 -25.65 -22.84 35.19
CA ASP A 3 -25.80 -22.58 33.77
C ASP A 3 -25.10 -21.25 33.46
N GLY A 4 -23.80 -21.35 33.19
CA GLY A 4 -23.03 -20.27 32.57
C GLY A 4 -23.47 -20.14 31.12
N PHE A 5 -24.49 -19.34 30.86
CA PHE A 5 -24.87 -18.94 29.50
C PHE A 5 -23.73 -18.13 28.90
N ASP A 6 -22.98 -18.76 28.00
CA ASP A 6 -22.12 -18.08 27.03
C ASP A 6 -22.98 -17.06 26.28
N ILE A 7 -22.74 -15.78 26.55
CA ILE A 7 -23.30 -14.67 25.78
C ILE A 7 -22.70 -14.81 24.37
N ILE A 8 -23.46 -15.43 23.46
CA ILE A 8 -23.14 -15.45 22.03
C ILE A 8 -23.33 -14.00 21.55
N GLU A 9 -22.28 -13.20 21.69
CA GLU A 9 -22.20 -11.88 21.03
C GLU A 9 -22.39 -12.09 19.53
N GLU A 10 -23.52 -11.61 19.06
CA GLU A 10 -24.02 -11.71 17.70
C GLU A 10 -23.11 -10.90 16.76
N GLY A 11 -22.06 -11.55 16.27
CA GLY A 11 -21.09 -10.94 15.36
C GLY A 11 -20.13 -11.96 14.74
N CYS A 12 -19.61 -11.65 13.56
CA CYS A 12 -18.57 -12.47 12.92
C CYS A 12 -17.29 -12.45 13.79
N ARG A 13 -16.89 -13.61 14.31
CA ARG A 13 -15.69 -13.76 15.14
C ARG A 13 -14.75 -14.81 14.58
N THR A 14 -13.45 -14.60 14.78
CA THR A 14 -12.43 -15.61 14.50
C THR A 14 -12.66 -16.84 15.39
N PRO A 15 -12.75 -18.06 14.83
CA PRO A 15 -12.85 -19.29 15.61
C PRO A 15 -11.68 -19.43 16.59
N ARG A 16 -11.98 -19.76 17.85
CA ARG A 16 -10.98 -19.89 18.93
C ARG A 16 -10.53 -21.33 19.18
N HIS A 17 -11.15 -22.31 18.52
CA HIS A 17 -10.80 -23.71 18.70
C HIS A 17 -9.44 -24.03 18.07
N ASN A 18 -8.63 -24.86 18.73
CA ASN A 18 -7.24 -25.13 18.35
C ASN A 18 -7.11 -25.70 16.94
N GLU A 19 -8.07 -26.51 16.48
CA GLU A 19 -8.04 -27.10 15.13
C GLU A 19 -8.30 -26.08 14.01
N CYS A 20 -8.94 -24.95 14.35
CA CYS A 20 -9.22 -23.86 13.42
C CYS A 20 -8.13 -22.76 13.44
N GLN A 21 -7.18 -22.85 14.38
CA GLN A 21 -6.13 -21.85 14.51
C GLN A 21 -5.05 -22.07 13.46
N ILE A 22 -4.74 -21.05 12.66
CA ILE A 22 -3.62 -21.10 11.72
C ILE A 22 -2.33 -21.26 12.53
N SER A 23 -1.52 -22.27 12.16
CA SER A 23 -0.20 -22.48 12.75
C SER A 23 0.61 -21.18 12.68
N THR A 24 0.87 -20.60 13.84
CA THR A 24 1.65 -19.39 13.97
C THR A 24 3.11 -19.73 13.69
N LYS A 25 3.55 -19.53 12.44
CA LYS A 25 4.98 -19.35 12.17
C LYS A 25 5.39 -18.04 12.86
N LEU A 26 5.79 -18.14 14.12
CA LEU A 26 6.14 -17.00 14.98
C LEU A 26 7.36 -16.21 14.47
N VAL A 27 8.08 -16.78 13.51
CA VAL A 27 9.26 -16.17 12.91
C VAL A 27 8.87 -15.53 11.59
N CYS A 28 8.86 -14.20 11.55
CA CYS A 28 8.76 -13.45 10.32
C CYS A 28 9.84 -13.93 9.34
N PRO A 29 9.54 -14.08 8.04
CA PRO A 29 10.59 -14.36 7.07
C PRO A 29 11.66 -13.27 7.17
N PRO A 30 12.94 -13.60 6.91
CA PRO A 30 14.00 -12.62 6.92
C PRO A 30 13.69 -11.49 5.94
N PRO A 31 14.09 -10.25 6.24
CA PRO A 31 13.78 -9.11 5.40
C PRO A 31 14.33 -9.31 3.97
N PRO A 32 13.60 -8.88 2.94
CA PRO A 32 14.07 -8.96 1.57
C PRO A 32 15.39 -8.19 1.42
N LYS A 33 16.34 -8.77 0.69
CA LYS A 33 17.64 -8.13 0.44
C LYS A 33 17.43 -6.84 -0.35
N LYS A 34 17.88 -5.72 0.21
CA LYS A 34 17.89 -4.44 -0.49
C LYS A 34 18.74 -4.59 -1.76
N LYS A 35 18.16 -4.29 -2.93
CA LYS A 35 18.93 -4.20 -4.17
C LYS A 35 19.95 -3.07 -4.02
N LYS A 36 21.21 -3.32 -4.38
CA LYS A 36 22.23 -2.27 -4.40
C LYS A 36 21.78 -1.19 -5.38
N PHE A 37 21.62 0.04 -4.90
CA PHE A 37 21.45 1.18 -5.78
C PHE A 37 22.75 1.35 -6.56
N VAL A 38 22.70 1.14 -7.87
CA VAL A 38 23.87 1.40 -8.71
C VAL A 38 23.78 2.86 -9.12
N TYR A 39 24.57 3.70 -8.45
CA TYR A 39 24.70 5.11 -8.79
C TYR A 39 25.06 5.23 -10.28
N GLY A 40 24.26 5.97 -11.05
CA GLY A 40 24.47 6.14 -12.49
C GLY A 40 23.78 5.14 -13.42
N LYS A 41 23.16 4.06 -12.91
CA LYS A 41 22.24 3.26 -13.75
C LYS A 41 20.89 3.95 -13.84
N LYS A 42 20.70 4.76 -14.88
CA LYS A 42 19.36 5.17 -15.31
C LYS A 42 18.59 3.88 -15.61
N SER A 43 17.49 3.64 -14.89
CA SER A 43 16.58 2.57 -15.28
C SER A 43 16.06 2.89 -16.67
N ASP A 44 16.06 1.92 -17.57
CA ASP A 44 15.34 2.08 -18.82
C ASP A 44 13.88 2.44 -18.50
N PRO A 45 13.25 3.32 -19.31
CA PRO A 45 11.82 3.54 -19.21
C PRO A 45 11.06 2.19 -19.22
N PRO A 46 9.92 2.09 -18.51
CA PRO A 46 9.08 0.91 -18.60
C PRO A 46 8.79 0.57 -20.07
N LYS A 47 8.68 -0.73 -20.39
CA LYS A 47 8.46 -1.20 -21.77
C LYS A 47 7.26 -0.56 -22.48
N MET A 48 6.26 -0.15 -21.71
CA MET A 48 5.04 0.49 -22.19
C MET A 48 5.07 2.03 -22.04
N GLY A 49 6.24 2.59 -21.79
CA GLY A 49 6.38 3.98 -21.36
C GLY A 49 5.83 4.21 -19.96
N TYR A 50 5.99 5.45 -19.49
CA TYR A 50 5.26 5.92 -18.32
C TYR A 50 3.84 6.33 -18.76
N PHE A 51 2.93 6.44 -17.79
CA PHE A 51 1.64 7.06 -18.06
C PHE A 51 1.85 8.46 -18.64
N GLN A 52 1.29 8.71 -19.82
CA GLN A 52 1.25 10.00 -20.47
C GLN A 52 -0.13 10.59 -20.18
N PRO A 53 -0.31 11.36 -19.09
CA PRO A 53 -1.58 12.01 -18.82
C PRO A 53 -1.94 12.93 -19.99
N PRO A 54 -3.23 13.00 -20.38
CA PRO A 54 -3.67 13.99 -21.35
C PRO A 54 -3.33 15.40 -20.83
N ASP A 55 -2.65 16.12 -21.71
CA ASP A 55 -2.12 17.48 -21.63
C ASP A 55 -2.07 18.14 -20.24
N LEU A 56 -0.99 17.88 -19.51
CA LEU A 56 -0.64 18.65 -18.30
C LEU A 56 -0.38 20.12 -18.62
N GLU A 57 0.05 20.46 -19.84
CA GLU A 57 0.33 21.86 -20.21
C GLU A 57 -0.96 22.67 -20.22
N LEU A 58 -2.10 22.06 -20.55
CA LEU A 58 -3.41 22.71 -20.44
C LEU A 58 -3.76 23.14 -19.01
N VAL A 59 -3.33 22.37 -17.99
CA VAL A 59 -3.56 22.70 -16.58
C VAL A 59 -2.74 23.91 -16.14
N PHE A 60 -1.52 24.05 -16.66
CA PHE A 60 -0.62 25.17 -16.34
C PHE A 60 -0.76 26.36 -17.29
N SER A 61 -1.47 26.21 -18.42
CA SER A 61 -1.76 27.28 -19.40
C SER A 61 -2.64 28.40 -18.84
N LEU A 62 -3.26 28.21 -17.68
CA LEU A 62 -4.20 29.16 -17.08
C LEU A 62 -3.57 30.20 -16.15
N THR A 63 -2.24 30.34 -16.11
CA THR A 63 -1.63 31.43 -15.33
C THR A 63 -1.47 32.69 -16.19
N PRO A 64 -2.24 33.78 -15.97
CA PRO A 64 -1.74 35.08 -16.35
C PRO A 64 -0.47 35.34 -15.53
N SER A 65 0.66 35.52 -16.21
CA SER A 65 1.85 36.12 -15.61
C SER A 65 1.41 37.42 -14.93
N ARG A 66 1.44 37.46 -13.59
CA ARG A 66 1.23 38.74 -12.90
C ARG A 66 2.33 39.67 -13.37
N GLU A 67 1.92 40.76 -14.01
CA GLU A 67 2.81 41.83 -14.44
C GLU A 67 3.69 42.26 -13.26
N THR A 68 4.99 42.27 -13.48
CA THR A 68 5.92 42.93 -12.57
C THR A 68 5.60 44.43 -12.62
N TYR A 69 4.87 44.92 -11.62
CA TYR A 69 4.73 46.36 -11.43
C TYR A 69 6.10 46.93 -11.10
N SER A 70 6.49 47.92 -11.90
CA SER A 70 7.73 48.68 -11.78
C SER A 70 7.76 49.56 -10.53
#